data_AF-A0A3D4ZFU0-F1
#
_entry.id   AF-A0A3D4ZFU0-F1
#
_cell.length_a   1.000
_cell.length_b   1.000
_cell.length_c   1.000
_cell.angle_alpha   90.00
_cell.angle_beta   90.00
_cell.angle_gamma   90.00
#
_symmetry.space_group_name_H-M   'P 1'
#
loop_
_entity.id
_entity.type
_entity.pdbx_description
1 polymer ?
#
loop_
_entity_poly.entity_id
_entity_poly.type
_entity_poly.pdbx_seq_one_letter_code
_entity_poly.pdbx_strand_id
1 'polypeptide(L)'
;MSESCARHRLVAQAYALVSLQAENTEFTRLFSELQHADWIVDGLMGTGLKGPLNGIAASLVDAANQSKARILAVDVPSGLGDEVPSDAICIQADMTVTMGLLKRSMFHPST
;
A
#
# COMPACT_ATOMS: atom_id res chain seq x y z
N MET A 1 0.97 -2.53 17.41
CA MET A 1 1.81 -3.09 16.31
C MET A 1 2.04 -4.57 16.61
N SER A 2 1.95 -5.47 15.63
CA SER A 2 2.19 -6.91 15.84
C SER A 2 3.68 -7.24 15.96
N GLU A 3 4.03 -8.38 16.57
CA GLU A 3 5.42 -8.86 16.65
C GLU A 3 6.06 -9.04 15.27
N SER A 4 5.27 -9.47 14.28
CA SER A 4 5.73 -9.61 12.89
C SER A 4 6.17 -8.28 12.29
N CYS A 5 5.37 -7.21 12.48
CA CYS A 5 5.72 -5.87 12.01
C CYS A 5 7.00 -5.34 12.69
N ALA A 6 7.16 -5.59 14.00
CA ALA A 6 8.36 -5.21 14.73
C ALA A 6 9.61 -5.88 14.15
N ARG A 7 9.53 -7.20 13.87
CA ARG A 7 10.62 -7.96 13.28
C ARG A 7 10.99 -7.49 11.88
N HIS A 8 10.02 -7.25 10.99
CA HIS A 8 10.32 -6.74 9.64
C HIS A 8 10.95 -5.35 9.66
N ARG A 9 10.60 -4.50 10.63
CA ARG A 9 11.24 -3.20 10.82
C ARG A 9 12.72 -3.33 11.18
N LEU A 10 13.06 -4.26 12.06
CA LEU A 10 14.47 -4.54 12.40
C LEU A 10 15.26 -5.03 11.19
N VAL A 11 14.66 -5.88 10.35
CA VAL A 11 15.29 -6.33 9.10
C VAL A 11 15.54 -5.14 8.17
N ALA A 12 14.54 -4.29 7.94
CA ALA A 12 14.69 -3.10 7.11
C ALA A 12 15.82 -2.17 7.61
N GLN A 13 15.90 -1.96 8.93
CA GLN A 13 16.96 -1.17 9.56
C GLN A 13 18.35 -1.81 9.38
N ALA A 14 18.46 -3.14 9.50
CA ALA A 14 19.72 -3.86 9.27
C ALA A 14 20.23 -3.73 7.82
N TYR A 15 19.31 -3.57 6.86
CA TYR A 15 19.64 -3.25 5.46
C TYR A 15 19.80 -1.75 5.18
N ALA A 16 19.82 -0.91 6.22
CA ALA A 16 19.92 0.55 6.13
C ALA A 16 18.80 1.20 5.28
N LEU A 17 17.63 0.57 5.21
CA LEU A 17 16.46 1.18 4.58
C LEU A 17 15.97 2.35 5.44
N VAL A 18 15.75 3.50 4.79
CA VAL A 18 15.17 4.67 5.45
C VAL A 18 13.70 4.38 5.74
N SER A 19 13.33 4.39 7.02
CA SER A 19 11.93 4.27 7.45
C SER A 19 11.38 5.63 7.84
N LEU A 20 10.29 6.05 7.20
CA LEU A 20 9.50 7.20 7.62
C LEU A 20 8.28 6.71 8.38
N GLN A 21 7.91 7.42 9.46
CA GLN A 21 6.72 7.09 10.24
C GLN A 21 5.62 8.10 9.97
N ALA A 22 4.44 7.58 9.66
CA ALA A 22 3.24 8.38 9.48
C ALA A 22 2.62 8.70 10.86
N GLU A 23 3.36 9.41 11.71
CA GLU A 23 2.87 10.01 12.95
C GLU A 23 2.70 11.52 12.73
N ASN A 24 1.79 12.15 13.48
CA ASN A 24 1.12 13.47 13.33
C ASN A 24 1.89 14.71 12.80
N THR A 25 3.16 14.62 12.39
CA THR A 25 4.00 15.76 11.94
C THR A 25 4.89 15.50 10.71
N GLU A 26 4.99 14.29 10.16
CA GLU A 26 5.90 14.02 9.01
C GLU A 26 5.22 13.79 7.66
N PHE A 27 3.93 14.09 7.54
CA PHE A 27 3.17 13.87 6.30
C PHE A 27 3.78 14.56 5.08
N THR A 28 4.24 15.81 5.22
CA THR A 28 4.85 16.57 4.12
C THR A 28 6.04 15.85 3.50
N ARG A 29 6.92 15.28 4.34
CA ARG A 29 8.08 14.54 3.86
C ARG A 29 7.65 13.26 3.15
N LEU A 30 6.74 12.51 3.77
CA LEU A 30 6.23 11.25 3.22
C LEU A 30 5.59 11.44 1.84
N PHE A 31 4.74 12.46 1.70
CA PHE A 31 4.12 12.80 0.42
C PHE A 31 5.16 13.28 -0.60
N SER A 32 6.17 14.04 -0.19
CA SER A 32 7.26 14.44 -1.09
C SER A 32 8.04 13.24 -1.63
N GLU A 33 8.38 12.26 -0.79
CA GLU A 33 9.10 11.05 -1.25
C GLU A 33 8.27 10.27 -2.29
N LEU A 34 6.96 10.11 -2.06
CA LEU A 34 6.07 9.45 -3.03
C LEU A 34 6.06 10.15 -4.39
N GLN A 35 6.11 11.49 -4.41
CA GLN A 35 6.09 12.26 -5.67
C GLN A 35 7.41 12.20 -6.45
N HIS A 36 8.53 11.90 -5.79
CA HIS A 36 9.85 11.80 -6.42
C HIS A 36 10.31 10.36 -6.64
N ALA A 37 9.52 9.37 -6.23
CA ALA A 37 9.84 7.98 -6.43
C ALA A 37 9.72 7.58 -7.91
N ASP A 38 10.65 6.74 -8.38
CA ASP A 38 10.52 6.05 -9.67
C ASP A 38 9.62 4.81 -9.55
N TRP A 39 9.65 4.17 -8.37
CA TRP A 39 8.87 2.99 -8.03
C TRP A 39 8.28 3.09 -6.63
N ILE A 40 7.03 2.67 -6.51
CA ILE A 40 6.32 2.48 -5.24
C ILE A 40 6.01 1.00 -5.10
N VAL A 41 6.41 0.41 -3.97
CA VAL A 41 6.01 -0.97 -3.62
C VAL A 41 4.92 -0.88 -2.57
N ASP A 42 3.72 -1.29 -2.96
CA ASP A 42 2.56 -1.33 -2.08
C ASP A 42 2.52 -2.65 -1.30
N GLY A 43 2.60 -2.52 0.01
CA GLY A 43 2.35 -3.59 0.98
C GLY A 43 1.61 -3.07 2.21
N LEU A 44 0.77 -2.04 2.02
CA LEU A 44 0.09 -1.34 3.11
C LEU A 44 -1.00 -2.20 3.76
N MET A 45 -1.78 -2.92 2.95
CA MET A 45 -2.82 -3.86 3.37
C MET A 45 -2.88 -5.05 2.41
N GLY A 46 -3.12 -6.25 2.95
CA GLY A 46 -3.39 -7.46 2.16
C GLY A 46 -4.84 -7.92 2.31
N THR A 47 -5.08 -9.23 2.17
CA THR A 47 -6.42 -9.85 2.24
C THR A 47 -7.19 -9.67 3.56
N GLY A 48 -6.54 -9.15 4.60
CA GLY A 48 -7.15 -8.93 5.91
C GLY A 48 -7.95 -7.64 6.05
N LEU A 49 -8.03 -6.82 4.99
CA LEU A 49 -8.77 -5.56 5.00
C LEU A 49 -10.28 -5.80 5.18
N LYS A 50 -10.88 -5.07 6.12
CA LYS A 50 -12.32 -5.09 6.38
C LYS A 50 -12.89 -3.69 6.14
N GLY A 51 -13.59 -3.52 5.03
CA GLY A 51 -14.13 -2.22 4.60
C GLY A 51 -13.10 -1.29 3.95
N PRO A 52 -13.53 -0.09 3.51
CA PRO A 52 -12.68 0.84 2.75
C PRO A 52 -11.55 1.42 3.60
N LEU A 53 -10.45 1.80 2.94
CA LEU A 53 -9.35 2.53 3.57
C LEU A 53 -9.85 3.88 4.10
N ASN A 54 -9.25 4.32 5.21
CA ASN A 54 -9.57 5.60 5.84
C ASN A 54 -8.32 6.27 6.41
N GLY A 55 -8.48 7.53 6.80
CA GLY A 55 -7.41 8.34 7.38
C GLY A 55 -6.16 8.38 6.51
N ILE A 56 -5.00 8.22 7.15
CA ILE A 56 -3.71 8.29 6.46
C ILE A 56 -3.53 7.23 5.37
N ALA A 57 -4.07 6.03 5.56
CA ALA A 57 -3.93 4.97 4.57
C ALA A 57 -4.58 5.39 3.24
N ALA A 58 -5.79 5.96 3.30
CA ALA A 58 -6.46 6.50 2.12
C ALA A 58 -5.67 7.66 1.48
N SER A 59 -5.13 8.58 2.28
CA SER A 59 -4.33 9.70 1.77
C SER A 59 -3.03 9.24 1.09
N LEU A 60 -2.37 8.20 1.60
CA LEU A 60 -1.17 7.63 0.98
C LEU A 60 -1.48 6.95 -0.34
N VAL A 61 -2.57 6.21 -0.42
CA VAL A 61 -3.03 5.59 -1.67
C VAL A 61 -3.35 6.67 -2.71
N ASP A 62 -4.05 7.74 -2.32
CA ASP A 62 -4.35 8.85 -3.22
C ASP A 62 -3.09 9.50 -3.77
N ALA A 63 -2.13 9.82 -2.90
CA ALA A 63 -0.86 10.42 -3.30
C ALA A 63 0.00 9.48 -4.17
N ALA A 64 0.00 8.18 -3.90
CA ALA A 64 0.71 7.19 -4.70
C ALA A 64 0.11 7.11 -6.11
N ASN A 65 -1.22 7.02 -6.23
CA ASN A 65 -1.92 6.96 -7.52
C ASN A 65 -1.74 8.23 -8.36
N GLN A 66 -1.58 9.39 -7.73
CA GLN A 66 -1.31 10.66 -8.42
C GLN A 66 0.17 10.86 -8.78
N SER A 67 1.07 10.02 -8.26
CA SER A 67 2.50 10.11 -8.56
C SER A 67 2.79 9.64 -9.99
N LYS A 68 4.01 9.92 -10.48
CA LYS A 68 4.51 9.40 -11.76
C LYS A 68 5.24 8.05 -11.60
N ALA A 69 5.31 7.54 -10.39
CA ALA A 69 6.04 6.32 -10.09
C ALA A 69 5.31 5.09 -10.67
N ARG A 70 6.07 4.05 -10.99
CA ARG A 70 5.48 2.73 -11.23
C ARG A 70 5.09 2.07 -9.92
N ILE A 71 3.91 1.48 -9.87
CA ILE A 71 3.38 0.88 -8.65
C ILE A 71 3.34 -0.65 -8.76
N LEU A 72 4.05 -1.32 -7.84
CA LEU A 72 4.05 -2.76 -7.66
C LEU A 72 3.32 -3.13 -6.38
N ALA A 73 2.17 -3.79 -6.47
CA ALA A 73 1.46 -4.31 -5.31
C ALA A 73 1.93 -5.70 -4.90
N VAL A 74 2.03 -5.93 -3.59
CA VAL A 74 2.35 -7.21 -2.99
C VAL A 74 1.08 -7.84 -2.44
N ASP A 75 0.86 -9.10 -2.82
CA ASP A 75 -0.32 -9.91 -2.51
C ASP A 75 -1.61 -9.45 -3.20
N VAL A 76 -2.08 -8.24 -2.89
CA VAL A 76 -3.27 -7.58 -3.43
C VAL A 76 -3.05 -6.07 -3.38
N PRO A 77 -3.50 -5.27 -4.37
CA PRO A 77 -3.47 -3.81 -4.25
C PRO A 77 -4.21 -3.34 -2.99
N SER A 78 -3.56 -2.50 -2.19
CA SER A 78 -4.13 -2.00 -0.95
C SER A 78 -5.40 -1.20 -1.22
N GLY A 79 -6.46 -1.55 -0.50
CA GLY A 79 -7.81 -0.99 -0.70
C GLY A 79 -8.73 -1.91 -1.50
N LEU A 80 -8.20 -2.96 -2.14
CA LEU A 80 -9.02 -3.98 -2.76
C LEU A 80 -9.34 -5.11 -1.77
N GLY A 81 -10.59 -5.56 -1.75
CA GLY A 81 -11.00 -6.71 -0.93
C GLY A 81 -12.42 -7.16 -1.25
N ASP A 82 -12.76 -8.38 -0.84
CA ASP A 82 -14.06 -9.00 -1.14
C ASP A 82 -15.24 -8.27 -0.46
N GLU A 83 -14.99 -7.62 0.68
CA GLU A 83 -15.98 -6.84 1.45
C GLU A 83 -15.84 -5.31 1.24
N VAL A 84 -15.02 -4.88 0.27
CA VAL A 84 -14.77 -3.47 0.00
C VAL A 84 -15.59 -3.04 -1.23
N PRO A 85 -16.32 -1.90 -1.18
CA PRO A 85 -17.00 -1.37 -2.35
C PRO A 85 -16.04 -1.18 -3.53
N SER A 86 -16.48 -1.50 -4.74
CA SER A 86 -15.65 -1.42 -5.95
C SER A 86 -15.21 -0.02 -6.34
N ASP A 87 -15.90 1.01 -5.83
CA ASP A 87 -15.61 2.43 -6.02
C ASP A 87 -14.78 3.04 -4.87
N ALA A 88 -14.44 2.23 -3.86
CA ALA A 88 -13.54 2.67 -2.80
C ALA A 88 -12.13 2.92 -3.33
N ILE A 89 -11.42 3.83 -2.66
CA ILE A 89 -10.03 4.12 -3.02
C ILE A 89 -9.15 2.87 -2.87
N CYS A 90 -8.39 2.58 -3.92
CA CYS A 90 -7.50 1.45 -4.02
C CYS A 90 -6.25 1.84 -4.81
N ILE A 91 -5.13 1.20 -4.52
CA ILE A 91 -3.91 1.34 -5.32
C ILE A 91 -4.16 0.92 -6.77
N GLN A 92 -3.74 1.79 -7.70
CA GLN A 92 -3.73 1.52 -9.14
C GLN A 92 -2.36 0.94 -9.53
N ALA A 93 -2.18 -0.36 -9.27
CA ALA A 93 -0.91 -1.02 -9.52
C ALA A 93 -0.67 -1.29 -11.01
N ASP A 94 0.54 -0.98 -11.50
CA ASP A 94 1.00 -1.44 -12.82
C ASP A 94 1.19 -2.96 -12.84
N MET A 95 1.60 -3.53 -11.71
CA MET A 95 1.80 -4.96 -11.53
C MET A 95 1.45 -5.39 -10.11
N THR A 96 0.90 -6.60 -9.96
CA THR A 96 0.68 -7.22 -8.65
C THR A 96 1.35 -8.58 -8.59
N VAL A 97 2.14 -8.81 -7.56
CA VAL A 97 2.71 -10.14 -7.26
C VAL A 97 1.89 -10.78 -6.15
N THR A 98 1.01 -11.71 -6.51
CA THR A 98 0.14 -12.39 -5.56
C THR A 98 0.78 -13.64 -4.95
N MET A 99 0.38 -14.00 -3.73
CA MET A 99 0.84 -15.22 -3.07
C MET A 99 -0.20 -16.34 -3.21
N GLY A 100 0.23 -17.50 -3.73
CA GLY A 100 -0.63 -18.66 -3.95
C GLY A 100 -1.54 -18.47 -5.16
N LEU A 101 -2.84 -18.29 -4.91
CA LEU A 101 -3.86 -18.09 -5.95
C LEU A 101 -4.31 -16.62 -6.01
N LEU A 102 -4.89 -16.23 -7.16
CA LEU A 102 -5.59 -14.96 -7.29
C LEU A 102 -6.76 -14.89 -6.30
N LYS A 103 -6.94 -13.72 -5.69
CA LYS A 103 -8.06 -13.45 -4.78
C LYS A 103 -9.29 -13.12 -5.59
N ARG A 104 -10.49 -13.37 -5.04
CA ARG A 104 -11.76 -13.16 -5.77
C ARG A 104 -11.90 -11.71 -6.23
N SER A 105 -11.58 -10.77 -5.36
CA SER A 105 -11.54 -9.34 -5.67
C SER A 105 -10.71 -8.97 -6.90
N MET A 106 -9.67 -9.75 -7.26
CA MET A 106 -8.82 -9.50 -8.44
C MET A 106 -9.45 -9.88 -9.78
N PHE A 107 -10.61 -10.54 -9.75
CA PHE A 107 -11.38 -10.84 -10.96
C PHE A 107 -12.45 -9.76 -11.23
N HIS A 108 -12.48 -8.69 -10.44
CA HIS A 108 -13.45 -7.63 -10.61
C HIS A 108 -13.12 -6.80 -11.86
N PRO A 109 -14.09 -6.44 -12.72
CA PRO A 109 -13.81 -5.71 -13.97
C PRO A 109 -13.22 -4.32 -13.77
N SER A 110 -13.34 -3.76 -12.58
CA SER A 110 -12.85 -2.42 -12.24
C SER A 110 -11.49 -2.43 -11.51
N THR A 111 -10.83 -3.59 -11.42
CA THR A 111 -9.47 -3.73 -10.88
C THR A 111 -8.44 -3.90 -11.98
#